data_AF-A0A497JQG4-F1
#
_entry.id   AF-A0A497JQG4-F1
#
_cell.length_a   1.000
_cell.length_b   1.000
_cell.length_c   1.000
_cell.angle_alpha   90.00
_cell.angle_beta   90.00
_cell.angle_gamma   90.00
#
_symmetry.space_group_name_H-M   'P 1'
#
loop_
_entity.id
_entity.type
_entity.pdbx_description
1 polymer ?
#
loop_
_entity_poly.entity_id
_entity_poly.type
_entity_poly.pdbx_seq_one_letter_code
_entity_poly.pdbx_strand_id
1 'polypeptide(L)'
;MSTHAEALKLRLMIIELLQTAKKTTNPETGRPYTYRELSNKTGLPVTVLSRYAKGHVLPNVERAKKLWKVLSKLVGLEAQIRRRIVFNEEGYFDNTKIIGNYSILKHAAHYALATFAGKRVTKVLTAAVDGIPLAAMVSNALGVNLVIAKRTKEVGVKAFLEETYVLRDSGVTMTLYVPKDAIKRRDSVLIVDDMIKTGETQMALVNLVKKSKAELSGIFSLIAVGEEWRKKLSIPRNCPVEVITRVKPPQQK
;
A
#
# COMPACT_ATOMS: atom_id res chain seq x y z
N MET A 1 -15.28 14.24 -10.87
CA MET A 1 -14.28 15.02 -11.64
C MET A 1 -13.02 15.06 -10.80
N SER A 2 -11.86 14.66 -11.33
CA SER A 2 -10.61 14.77 -10.57
C SER A 2 -10.24 16.24 -10.44
N THR A 3 -9.88 16.69 -9.24
CA THR A 3 -9.50 18.10 -9.01
C THR A 3 -8.23 18.45 -9.79
N HIS A 4 -8.01 19.74 -10.09
CA HIS A 4 -6.76 20.18 -10.74
C HIS A 4 -5.51 19.77 -9.93
N ALA A 5 -5.64 19.77 -8.59
CA ALA A 5 -4.59 19.33 -7.67
C ALA A 5 -4.28 17.82 -7.81
N GLU A 6 -5.30 16.96 -7.92
CA GLU A 6 -5.11 15.52 -8.18
C GLU A 6 -4.42 15.27 -9.52
N ALA A 7 -4.82 16.03 -10.55
CA ALA A 7 -4.20 15.94 -11.86
C ALA A 7 -2.71 16.33 -11.82
N LEU A 8 -2.36 17.35 -11.04
CA LEU A 8 -0.96 17.76 -10.83
C LEU A 8 -0.16 16.71 -10.05
N LYS A 9 -0.72 16.16 -8.96
CA LYS A 9 -0.09 15.08 -8.17
C LYS A 9 0.25 13.88 -9.05
N LEU A 10 -0.68 13.45 -9.89
CA LEU A 10 -0.44 12.35 -10.84
C LEU A 10 0.74 12.64 -11.77
N ARG A 11 0.87 13.88 -12.27
CA ARG A 11 1.95 14.27 -13.17
C ARG A 11 3.31 14.30 -12.47
N LEU A 12 3.34 14.79 -11.23
CA LEU A 12 4.54 14.79 -10.38
C LEU A 12 5.00 13.36 -10.06
N MET A 13 4.08 12.46 -9.75
CA MET A 13 4.39 11.04 -9.52
C MET A 13 5.11 10.38 -10.69
N ILE A 14 4.81 10.78 -11.93
CA ILE A 14 5.48 10.20 -13.12
C ILE A 14 6.94 10.60 -13.20
N ILE A 15 7.30 11.81 -12.75
CA ILE A 15 8.71 12.22 -12.65
C ILE A 15 9.46 11.25 -11.75
N GLU A 16 8.89 11.01 -10.57
CA GLU A 16 9.52 10.16 -9.56
C GLU A 16 9.60 8.71 -10.05
N LEU A 17 8.54 8.21 -10.68
CA LEU A 17 8.52 6.87 -11.26
C LEU A 17 9.56 6.71 -12.38
N LEU A 18 9.77 7.74 -13.21
CA LEU A 18 10.85 7.80 -14.22
C LEU A 18 12.23 7.77 -13.57
N GLN A 19 12.43 8.55 -12.51
CA GLN A 19 13.69 8.58 -11.76
C GLN A 19 13.98 7.22 -11.12
N THR A 20 12.98 6.57 -10.53
CA THR A 20 13.13 5.22 -9.97
C THR A 20 13.39 4.19 -11.07
N ALA A 21 12.71 4.30 -12.22
CA ALA A 21 12.97 3.43 -13.37
C ALA A 21 14.43 3.53 -13.83
N LYS A 22 14.99 4.75 -13.91
CA LYS A 22 16.42 4.97 -14.25
C LYS A 22 17.41 4.36 -13.25
N LYS A 23 17.00 4.13 -11.99
CA LYS A 23 17.79 3.48 -10.94
C LYS A 23 17.52 1.97 -10.84
N THR A 24 16.43 1.50 -11.46
CA THR A 24 16.06 0.09 -11.44
C THR A 24 16.92 -0.69 -12.42
N THR A 25 17.45 -1.82 -11.96
CA THR A 25 18.23 -2.74 -12.79
C THR A 25 17.35 -3.34 -13.88
N ASN A 26 17.79 -3.22 -15.13
CA ASN A 26 17.18 -3.87 -16.27
C ASN A 26 17.53 -5.38 -16.23
N PRO A 27 16.53 -6.27 -16.15
CA PRO A 27 16.77 -7.72 -16.10
C PRO A 27 17.44 -8.26 -17.37
N GLU A 28 17.31 -7.58 -18.51
CA GLU A 28 17.92 -8.00 -19.78
C GLU A 28 19.44 -7.70 -19.82
N THR A 29 19.90 -6.67 -19.10
CA THR A 29 21.29 -6.17 -19.22
C THR A 29 22.07 -6.16 -17.91
N GLY A 30 21.43 -6.41 -16.77
CA GLY A 30 22.06 -6.40 -15.44
C GLY A 30 22.47 -5.02 -14.92
N ARG A 31 22.26 -3.95 -15.69
CA ARG A 31 22.59 -2.55 -15.34
C ARG A 31 21.33 -1.69 -15.19
N PRO A 32 21.39 -0.52 -14.54
CA PRO A 32 20.24 0.39 -14.48
C PRO A 32 19.72 0.80 -15.85
N TYR A 33 18.40 0.94 -16.01
CA TYR A 33 17.80 1.32 -17.30
C TYR A 33 18.41 2.61 -17.86
N THR A 34 18.68 2.62 -19.18
CA THR A 34 19.10 3.83 -19.89
C THR A 34 17.89 4.62 -20.42
N TYR A 35 18.06 5.91 -20.74
CA TYR A 35 16.97 6.64 -21.39
C TYR A 35 16.62 6.09 -22.78
N ARG A 36 17.57 5.48 -23.49
CA ARG A 36 17.32 4.83 -24.79
C ARG A 36 16.39 3.62 -24.61
N GLU A 37 16.64 2.80 -23.59
CA GLU A 37 15.76 1.67 -23.26
C GLU A 37 14.38 2.14 -22.81
N LEU A 38 14.30 3.17 -21.96
CA LEU A 38 13.01 3.76 -21.56
C LEU A 38 12.27 4.39 -22.74
N SER A 39 12.98 5.01 -23.68
CA SER A 39 12.43 5.55 -24.94
C SER A 39 11.77 4.46 -25.75
N ASN A 40 12.45 3.32 -25.93
CA ASN A 40 11.91 2.17 -26.66
C ASN A 40 10.66 1.61 -25.98
N LYS A 41 10.66 1.53 -24.64
CA LYS A 41 9.53 0.95 -23.89
C LYS A 41 8.33 1.92 -23.75
N THR A 42 8.57 3.24 -23.76
CA THR A 42 7.51 4.26 -23.59
C THR A 42 7.03 4.90 -24.89
N GLY A 43 7.78 4.74 -25.98
CA GLY A 43 7.54 5.42 -27.26
C GLY A 43 7.82 6.92 -27.23
N LEU A 44 8.47 7.44 -26.19
CA LEU A 44 8.80 8.87 -26.05
C LEU A 44 10.28 9.13 -26.31
N PRO A 45 10.65 10.23 -27.01
CA PRO A 45 12.04 10.58 -27.24
C PRO A 45 12.84 10.70 -25.93
N VAL A 46 14.11 10.30 -25.98
CA VAL A 46 15.08 10.41 -24.87
C VAL A 46 15.10 11.82 -24.27
N THR A 47 15.06 12.86 -25.11
CA THR A 47 15.07 14.27 -24.70
C THR A 47 13.83 14.63 -23.86
N VAL A 48 12.65 14.11 -24.24
CA VAL A 48 11.40 14.31 -23.51
C VAL A 48 11.45 13.61 -22.16
N LEU A 49 11.87 12.34 -22.11
CA LEU A 49 12.00 11.58 -20.88
C LEU A 49 12.99 12.21 -19.90
N SER A 50 14.12 12.71 -20.41
CA SER A 50 15.13 13.41 -19.62
C SER A 50 14.57 14.71 -19.03
N ARG A 51 13.85 15.51 -19.83
CA ARG A 51 13.19 16.74 -19.35
C ARG A 51 12.13 16.45 -18.28
N TYR A 52 11.35 15.38 -18.44
CA TYR A 52 10.39 14.93 -17.42
C TYR A 52 11.10 14.49 -16.15
N ALA A 53 12.09 13.59 -16.24
CA ALA A 53 12.81 13.07 -15.07
C ALA A 53 13.54 14.17 -14.28
N LYS A 54 13.97 15.27 -14.94
CA LYS A 54 14.55 16.45 -14.29
C LYS A 54 13.52 17.47 -13.79
N GLY A 55 12.24 17.28 -14.09
CA GLY A 55 11.16 18.20 -13.71
C GLY A 55 11.09 19.49 -14.51
N HIS A 56 11.81 19.62 -15.64
CA HIS A 56 11.76 20.81 -16.49
C HIS A 56 10.41 20.97 -17.19
N VAL A 57 9.70 19.87 -17.44
CA VAL A 57 8.36 19.84 -18.03
C VAL A 57 7.58 18.71 -17.37
N LEU A 58 6.27 18.88 -17.23
CA LEU A 58 5.37 17.85 -16.73
C LEU A 58 4.57 17.23 -17.89
N PRO A 59 4.43 15.89 -17.96
CA PRO A 59 3.55 15.26 -18.94
C PRO A 59 2.11 15.75 -18.74
N ASN A 60 1.29 15.80 -19.78
CA ASN A 60 -0.14 16.02 -19.60
C ASN A 60 -0.80 14.79 -18.93
N VAL A 61 -2.06 14.89 -18.50
CA VAL A 61 -2.75 13.84 -17.75
C VAL A 61 -2.81 12.52 -18.53
N GLU A 62 -3.09 12.57 -19.82
CA GLU A 62 -3.19 11.37 -20.66
C GLU A 62 -1.84 10.67 -20.81
N ARG A 63 -0.78 11.43 -21.10
CA ARG A 63 0.60 10.93 -21.16
C ARG A 63 1.05 10.37 -19.81
N ALA A 64 0.68 11.02 -18.71
CA ALA A 64 0.99 10.54 -17.37
C ALA A 64 0.38 9.16 -17.12
N LYS A 65 -0.90 8.96 -17.47
CA LYS A 65 -1.56 7.64 -17.38
C LYS A 65 -0.88 6.59 -18.26
N LYS A 66 -0.46 6.94 -19.49
CA LYS A 66 0.28 6.03 -20.38
C LYS A 66 1.64 5.64 -19.80
N LEU A 67 2.40 6.62 -19.32
CA LEU A 67 3.70 6.39 -18.67
C LEU A 67 3.58 5.54 -17.41
N TRP A 68 2.56 5.78 -16.59
CA TRP A 68 2.27 4.95 -15.42
C TRP A 68 2.20 3.47 -15.77
N LYS A 69 1.40 3.10 -16.79
CA LYS A 69 1.21 1.70 -17.22
C LYS A 69 2.50 1.01 -17.64
N VAL A 70 3.45 1.75 -18.22
CA VAL A 70 4.74 1.20 -18.64
C VAL A 70 5.70 1.15 -17.45
N LEU A 71 5.93 2.28 -16.79
CA LEU A 71 6.98 2.43 -15.79
C LEU A 71 6.68 1.64 -14.51
N SER A 72 5.41 1.51 -14.11
CA SER A 72 5.01 0.68 -12.96
C SER A 72 5.46 -0.78 -13.14
N LYS A 73 5.35 -1.31 -14.37
CA LYS A 73 5.82 -2.66 -14.71
C LYS A 73 7.34 -2.76 -14.68
N LEU A 74 8.05 -1.70 -15.12
CA LEU A 74 9.50 -1.69 -15.18
C LEU A 74 10.17 -1.57 -13.82
N VAL A 75 9.62 -0.73 -12.93
CA VAL A 75 10.20 -0.60 -11.59
C VAL A 75 9.99 -1.87 -10.77
N GLY A 76 8.95 -2.65 -11.10
CA GLY A 76 8.75 -3.99 -10.58
C GLY A 76 8.66 -3.99 -9.06
N LEU A 77 7.72 -3.22 -8.48
CA LEU A 77 7.53 -3.14 -7.03
C LEU A 77 7.36 -4.54 -6.41
N GLU A 78 6.57 -5.39 -7.07
CA GLU A 78 6.40 -6.79 -6.69
C GLU A 78 7.73 -7.55 -6.66
N ALA A 79 8.56 -7.44 -7.71
CA ALA A 79 9.87 -8.09 -7.76
C ALA A 79 10.83 -7.56 -6.67
N GLN A 80 10.76 -6.26 -6.36
CA GLN A 80 11.56 -5.65 -5.29
C GLN A 80 11.17 -6.15 -3.91
N ILE A 81 9.88 -6.38 -3.67
CA ILE A 81 9.38 -6.95 -2.42
C ILE A 81 9.76 -8.43 -2.38
N ARG A 82 9.43 -9.19 -3.43
CA ARG A 82 9.65 -10.63 -3.50
C ARG A 82 11.11 -11.03 -3.30
N ARG A 83 12.08 -10.32 -3.89
CA ARG A 83 13.52 -10.61 -3.71
C ARG A 83 14.04 -10.40 -2.28
N ARG A 84 13.28 -9.70 -1.43
CA ARG A 84 13.62 -9.44 -0.02
C ARG A 84 12.93 -10.40 0.93
N ILE A 85 12.01 -11.23 0.44
CA ILE A 85 11.33 -12.24 1.23
C ILE A 85 12.19 -13.50 1.21
N VAL A 86 12.80 -13.81 2.35
CA VAL A 86 13.54 -15.05 2.57
C VAL A 86 12.98 -15.69 3.83
N PHE A 87 12.33 -16.83 3.67
CA PHE A 87 11.75 -17.57 4.78
C PHE A 87 12.84 -18.29 5.58
N ASN A 88 12.73 -18.26 6.90
CA ASN A 88 13.48 -19.13 7.81
C ASN A 88 12.82 -20.52 7.90
N GLU A 89 13.45 -21.43 8.63
CA GLU A 89 12.98 -22.81 8.82
C GLU A 89 11.59 -22.89 9.48
N GLU A 90 11.26 -21.90 10.30
CA GLU A 90 9.96 -21.77 10.99
C GLU A 90 8.86 -21.14 10.12
N GLY A 91 9.17 -20.73 8.89
CA GLY A 91 8.22 -20.15 7.94
C GLY A 91 7.89 -18.67 8.17
N TYR A 92 8.79 -17.93 8.81
CA TYR A 92 8.75 -16.47 8.96
C TYR A 92 9.81 -15.80 8.09
N PHE A 93 9.65 -14.52 7.78
CA PHE A 93 10.66 -13.72 7.10
C PHE A 93 10.74 -12.32 7.72
N ASP A 94 11.91 -11.71 7.65
CA ASP A 94 12.13 -10.33 8.10
C ASP A 94 11.62 -9.33 7.04
N ASN A 95 10.55 -8.60 7.38
CA ASN A 95 9.96 -7.55 6.56
C ASN A 95 10.62 -6.16 6.79
N THR A 96 11.56 -6.01 7.73
CA THR A 96 12.12 -4.71 8.16
C THR A 96 12.71 -3.92 6.99
N LYS A 97 13.46 -4.60 6.11
CA LYS A 97 14.07 -3.99 4.90
C LYS A 97 13.05 -3.59 3.82
N ILE A 98 11.80 -4.02 3.96
CA ILE A 98 10.69 -3.68 3.07
C ILE A 98 9.94 -2.48 3.65
N ILE A 99 9.48 -2.59 4.90
CA ILE A 99 8.69 -1.54 5.57
C ILE A 99 9.54 -0.30 5.91
N GLY A 100 10.86 -0.42 6.03
CA GLY A 100 11.77 0.71 6.23
C GLY A 100 12.27 1.36 4.93
N ASN A 101 11.95 0.80 3.76
CA ASN A 101 12.49 1.30 2.50
C ASN A 101 11.60 2.39 1.89
N TYR A 102 12.06 3.64 1.96
CA TYR A 102 11.36 4.80 1.40
C TYR A 102 10.88 4.61 -0.05
N SER A 103 11.73 4.05 -0.92
CA SER A 103 11.37 3.87 -2.34
C SER A 103 10.24 2.84 -2.53
N ILE A 104 10.24 1.76 -1.75
CA ILE A 104 9.18 0.74 -1.77
C ILE A 104 7.88 1.35 -1.25
N LEU A 105 7.91 1.97 -0.07
CA LEU A 105 6.73 2.57 0.54
C LEU A 105 6.10 3.65 -0.35
N LYS A 106 6.93 4.51 -0.93
CA LYS A 106 6.47 5.56 -1.84
C LYS A 106 5.80 4.99 -3.09
N HIS A 107 6.40 3.97 -3.69
CA HIS A 107 5.81 3.30 -4.85
C HIS A 107 4.52 2.55 -4.50
N ALA A 108 4.46 1.93 -3.33
CA ALA A 108 3.24 1.30 -2.84
C ALA A 108 2.13 2.33 -2.59
N ALA A 109 2.46 3.49 -2.03
CA ALA A 109 1.51 4.59 -1.85
C ALA A 109 0.98 5.13 -3.17
N HIS A 110 1.83 5.26 -4.18
CA HIS A 110 1.41 5.62 -5.54
C HIS A 110 0.51 4.56 -6.18
N TYR A 111 0.84 3.28 -5.97
CA TYR A 111 -0.02 2.18 -6.41
C TYR A 111 -1.39 2.26 -5.73
N ALA A 112 -1.43 2.44 -4.41
CA ALA A 112 -2.68 2.64 -3.68
C ALA A 112 -3.47 3.84 -4.20
N LEU A 113 -2.83 5.00 -4.42
CA LEU A 113 -3.51 6.16 -5.00
C LEU A 113 -4.13 5.82 -6.36
N ALA A 114 -3.39 5.14 -7.25
CA ALA A 114 -3.89 4.77 -8.56
C ALA A 114 -5.05 3.76 -8.49
N THR A 115 -4.98 2.79 -7.58
CA THR A 115 -5.97 1.72 -7.42
C THR A 115 -7.24 2.19 -6.74
N PHE A 116 -7.12 3.11 -5.77
CA PHE A 116 -8.24 3.68 -5.04
C PHE A 116 -8.69 5.04 -5.59
N ALA A 117 -8.09 5.51 -6.70
CA ALA A 117 -8.52 6.72 -7.40
C ALA A 117 -9.99 6.59 -7.84
N GLY A 118 -10.78 7.63 -7.58
CA GLY A 118 -12.21 7.66 -7.92
C GLY A 118 -13.10 6.95 -6.90
N LYS A 119 -12.54 6.25 -5.91
CA LYS A 119 -13.29 5.82 -4.72
C LYS A 119 -13.30 6.92 -3.68
N ARG A 120 -14.36 6.96 -2.89
CA ARG A 120 -14.43 7.83 -1.72
C ARG A 120 -13.62 7.18 -0.60
N VAL A 121 -12.40 7.68 -0.36
CA VAL A 121 -11.61 7.35 0.83
C VAL A 121 -11.50 8.63 1.65
N THR A 122 -11.92 8.61 2.91
CA THR A 122 -11.86 9.78 3.82
C THR A 122 -10.90 9.59 4.98
N LYS A 123 -10.50 8.33 5.27
CA LYS A 123 -9.52 7.97 6.28
C LYS A 123 -8.73 6.73 5.87
N VAL A 124 -7.50 6.64 6.36
CA VAL A 124 -6.72 5.41 6.36
C VAL A 124 -6.70 4.84 7.77
N LEU A 125 -6.88 3.54 7.92
CA LEU A 125 -6.76 2.81 9.18
C LEU A 125 -5.66 1.76 9.08
N THR A 126 -4.81 1.66 10.09
CA THR A 126 -3.79 0.61 10.21
C THR A 126 -3.72 0.09 11.64
N ALA A 127 -3.15 -1.09 11.85
CA ALA A 127 -2.78 -1.58 13.18
C ALA A 127 -1.32 -1.25 13.46
N ALA A 128 -1.00 -0.89 14.70
CA ALA A 128 0.38 -0.74 15.11
C ALA A 128 1.10 -2.12 15.12
N VAL A 129 2.36 -2.23 14.66
CA VAL A 129 3.31 -1.13 14.37
C VAL A 129 3.76 -1.09 12.91
N ASP A 130 4.02 -2.25 12.30
CA ASP A 130 4.74 -2.36 11.01
C ASP A 130 4.00 -1.79 9.80
N GLY A 131 2.66 -1.75 9.84
CA GLY A 131 1.83 -1.12 8.81
C GLY A 131 1.88 0.41 8.80
N ILE A 132 2.35 1.05 9.88
CA ILE A 132 2.31 2.52 10.06
C ILE A 132 3.09 3.27 8.97
N PRO A 133 4.35 2.92 8.63
CA PRO A 133 5.10 3.64 7.60
C PRO A 133 4.38 3.66 6.24
N LEU A 134 3.78 2.53 5.85
CA LEU A 134 3.00 2.43 4.63
C LEU A 134 1.71 3.25 4.72
N ALA A 135 0.96 3.11 5.81
CA ALA A 135 -0.29 3.81 6.02
C ALA A 135 -0.10 5.34 6.04
N ALA A 136 1.01 5.83 6.61
CA ALA A 136 1.39 7.23 6.58
C ALA A 136 1.65 7.72 5.14
N MET A 137 2.37 6.96 4.33
CA MET A 137 2.62 7.31 2.93
C MET A 137 1.34 7.29 2.08
N VAL A 138 0.49 6.29 2.27
CA VAL A 138 -0.80 6.14 1.57
C VAL A 138 -1.77 7.26 1.94
N SER A 139 -1.90 7.57 3.25
CA SER A 139 -2.76 8.66 3.72
C SER A 139 -2.31 10.02 3.20
N ASN A 140 -1.00 10.27 3.17
CA ASN A 140 -0.43 11.46 2.55
C ASN A 140 -0.73 11.56 1.04
N ALA A 141 -0.57 10.45 0.30
CA ALA A 141 -0.86 10.42 -1.14
C ALA A 141 -2.35 10.73 -1.43
N LEU A 142 -3.25 10.13 -0.65
CA LEU A 142 -4.70 10.33 -0.73
C LEU A 142 -5.16 11.67 -0.16
N GLY A 143 -4.34 12.33 0.68
CA GLY A 143 -4.70 13.59 1.35
C GLY A 143 -5.77 13.41 2.44
N VAL A 144 -5.70 12.33 3.20
CA VAL A 144 -6.67 11.98 4.25
C VAL A 144 -5.98 11.71 5.59
N ASN A 145 -6.74 11.75 6.68
CA ASN A 145 -6.19 11.48 8.01
C ASN A 145 -5.91 9.98 8.21
N LEU A 146 -4.82 9.70 8.92
CA LEU A 146 -4.45 8.36 9.39
C LEU A 146 -5.02 8.12 10.78
N VAL A 147 -5.59 6.93 10.98
CA VAL A 147 -6.00 6.38 12.28
C VAL A 147 -5.17 5.13 12.54
N ILE A 148 -4.64 5.01 13.76
CA ILE A 148 -3.79 3.88 14.16
C ILE A 148 -4.51 3.14 15.29
N ALA A 149 -4.85 1.88 15.05
CA ALA A 149 -5.36 0.97 16.07
C ALA A 149 -4.19 0.43 16.90
N LYS A 150 -4.25 0.60 18.21
CA LYS A 150 -3.14 0.28 19.14
C LYS A 150 -3.51 -0.83 20.09
N ARG A 151 -2.50 -1.47 20.68
CA ARG A 151 -2.69 -2.52 21.70
C ARG A 151 -2.89 -1.96 23.12
N THR A 152 -2.68 -0.67 23.30
CA THR A 152 -2.80 0.03 24.58
C THR A 152 -3.67 1.28 24.43
N LYS A 153 -4.29 1.71 25.53
CA LYS A 153 -5.11 2.93 25.62
C LYS A 153 -4.25 4.10 26.09
N GLU A 154 -4.36 5.25 25.45
CA GLU A 154 -3.77 6.50 25.95
C GLU A 154 -4.60 7.09 27.08
N VAL A 155 -3.93 7.48 28.16
CA VAL A 155 -4.56 8.10 29.35
C VAL A 155 -5.34 9.37 29.00
N GLY A 156 -4.90 10.13 27.98
CA GLY A 156 -5.56 11.36 27.54
C GLY A 156 -6.82 11.17 26.70
N VAL A 157 -7.19 9.93 26.34
CA VAL A 157 -8.37 9.65 25.50
C VAL A 157 -9.51 9.12 26.36
N LYS A 158 -10.66 9.80 26.30
CA LYS A 158 -11.82 9.52 27.17
C LYS A 158 -12.50 8.17 26.89
N ALA A 159 -12.55 7.75 25.63
CA ALA A 159 -13.29 6.57 25.22
C ALA A 159 -12.69 5.91 23.98
N PHE A 160 -12.81 4.60 23.91
CA PHE A 160 -12.28 3.77 22.84
C PHE A 160 -13.37 2.85 22.27
N LEU A 161 -13.24 2.54 20.99
CA LEU A 161 -13.75 1.31 20.42
C LEU A 161 -12.65 0.26 20.54
N GLU A 162 -13.05 -0.96 20.87
CA GLU A 162 -12.13 -2.08 21.03
C GLU A 162 -12.61 -3.30 20.26
N GLU A 163 -11.68 -4.07 19.75
CA GLU A 163 -11.93 -5.33 19.06
C GLU A 163 -10.87 -6.36 19.47
N THR A 164 -11.33 -7.47 20.04
CA THR A 164 -10.50 -8.59 20.45
C THR A 164 -10.57 -9.71 19.42
N TYR A 165 -9.42 -10.26 19.06
CA TYR A 165 -9.30 -11.42 18.17
C TYR A 165 -8.28 -12.42 18.72
N VAL A 166 -8.41 -13.67 18.32
CA VAL A 166 -7.45 -14.72 18.64
C VAL A 166 -6.35 -14.70 17.57
N LEU A 167 -5.09 -14.78 17.98
CA LEU A 167 -3.98 -15.11 17.10
C LEU A 167 -3.95 -16.62 16.93
N ARG A 168 -4.38 -17.10 15.76
CA ARG A 168 -4.30 -18.52 15.40
C ARG A 168 -2.85 -19.00 15.57
N ASP A 169 -2.71 -20.25 16.03
CA ASP A 169 -1.44 -20.93 16.31
C ASP A 169 -0.66 -20.43 17.55
N SER A 170 -1.16 -19.44 18.28
CA SER A 170 -0.54 -18.98 19.54
C SER A 170 -1.38 -19.24 20.80
N GLY A 171 -2.70 -19.43 20.66
CA GLY A 171 -3.63 -19.50 21.79
C GLY A 171 -3.83 -18.16 22.52
N VAL A 172 -3.24 -17.07 22.04
CA VAL A 172 -3.28 -15.75 22.66
C VAL A 172 -4.37 -14.88 22.03
N THR A 173 -5.06 -14.10 22.86
CA THR A 173 -5.97 -13.04 22.37
C THR A 173 -5.25 -11.71 22.30
N MET A 174 -5.62 -10.90 21.32
CA MET A 174 -5.10 -9.55 21.15
C MET A 174 -6.25 -8.57 20.96
N THR A 175 -6.15 -7.42 21.62
CA THR A 175 -7.17 -6.38 21.55
C THR A 175 -6.59 -5.14 20.89
N LEU A 176 -7.33 -4.60 19.92
CA LEU A 176 -7.02 -3.34 19.26
C LEU A 176 -7.98 -2.25 19.72
N TYR A 177 -7.43 -1.09 20.01
CA TYR A 177 -8.14 0.10 20.50
C TYR A 177 -8.01 1.23 19.49
N VAL A 178 -9.13 1.91 19.23
CA VAL A 178 -9.20 3.14 18.43
C VAL A 178 -10.00 4.17 19.23
N PRO A 179 -9.55 5.43 19.37
CA PRO A 179 -10.35 6.46 20.03
C PRO A 179 -11.75 6.56 19.39
N LYS A 180 -12.80 6.64 20.23
CA LYS A 180 -14.20 6.54 19.79
C LYS A 180 -14.57 7.52 18.67
N ASP A 181 -13.98 8.72 18.69
CA ASP A 181 -14.26 9.79 17.73
C ASP A 181 -13.30 9.83 16.53
N ALA A 182 -12.32 8.91 16.46
CA ALA A 182 -11.33 8.87 15.39
C ALA A 182 -11.92 8.48 14.03
N ILE A 183 -12.99 7.67 14.02
CA ILE A 183 -13.74 7.23 12.84
C ILE A 183 -15.22 7.57 13.06
N LYS A 184 -15.83 8.29 12.13
CA LYS A 184 -17.23 8.71 12.21
C LYS A 184 -18.06 7.95 11.18
N ARG A 185 -19.38 7.85 11.41
CA ARG A 185 -20.34 7.20 10.49
C ARG A 185 -20.24 7.67 9.03
N ARG A 186 -19.88 8.95 8.81
CA ARG A 186 -19.72 9.52 7.46
C ARG A 186 -18.44 9.08 6.75
N ASP A 187 -17.50 8.45 7.44
CA ASP A 187 -16.21 8.10 6.88
C ASP A 187 -16.30 6.86 5.99
N SER A 188 -15.42 6.82 4.99
CA SER A 188 -15.16 5.63 4.17
C SER A 188 -13.67 5.33 4.32
N VAL A 189 -13.36 4.17 4.90
CA VAL A 189 -12.06 3.84 5.48
C VAL A 189 -11.32 2.85 4.60
N LEU A 190 -10.10 3.20 4.21
CA LEU A 190 -9.14 2.27 3.60
C LEU A 190 -8.27 1.65 4.69
N ILE A 191 -8.31 0.32 4.83
CA ILE A 191 -7.38 -0.39 5.71
C ILE A 191 -6.06 -0.59 4.97
N VAL A 192 -4.95 -0.24 5.61
CA VAL A 192 -3.60 -0.39 5.08
C VAL A 192 -2.77 -1.20 6.06
N ASP A 193 -2.09 -2.23 5.56
CA ASP A 193 -1.23 -3.10 6.37
C ASP A 193 0.05 -3.46 5.61
N ASP A 194 1.09 -3.92 6.32
CA ASP A 194 2.31 -4.39 5.65
C ASP A 194 2.15 -5.82 5.12
N MET A 195 1.47 -6.69 5.87
CA MET A 195 1.31 -8.09 5.52
C MET A 195 -0.03 -8.69 5.96
N ILE A 196 -0.56 -9.61 5.16
CA ILE A 196 -1.72 -10.45 5.47
C ILE A 196 -1.28 -11.92 5.51
N LYS A 197 -1.49 -12.62 6.64
CA LYS A 197 -1.24 -14.08 6.77
C LYS A 197 -2.54 -14.84 7.04
N THR A 198 -3.07 -14.75 8.25
CA THR A 198 -4.32 -15.41 8.66
C THR A 198 -5.57 -14.55 8.38
N GLY A 199 -5.41 -13.24 8.20
CA GLY A 199 -6.49 -12.28 8.01
C GLY A 199 -7.14 -11.78 9.31
N GLU A 200 -6.64 -12.20 10.48
CA GLU A 200 -7.28 -11.91 11.77
C GLU A 200 -7.17 -10.44 12.17
N THR A 201 -5.98 -9.86 12.06
CA THR A 201 -5.75 -8.43 12.28
C THR A 201 -6.64 -7.60 11.37
N GLN A 202 -6.68 -7.92 10.08
CA GLN A 202 -7.47 -7.17 9.10
C GLN A 202 -8.97 -7.31 9.39
N MET A 203 -9.44 -8.49 9.80
CA MET A 203 -10.84 -8.68 10.22
C MET A 203 -11.17 -7.87 11.47
N ALA A 204 -10.24 -7.77 12.43
CA ALA A 204 -10.42 -6.92 13.61
C ALA A 204 -10.53 -5.43 13.23
N LEU A 205 -9.69 -4.96 12.30
CA LEU A 205 -9.79 -3.60 11.75
C LEU A 205 -11.12 -3.37 11.02
N VAL A 206 -11.59 -4.34 10.22
CA VAL A 206 -12.91 -4.29 9.58
C VAL A 206 -14.03 -4.18 10.63
N ASN A 207 -13.94 -4.92 11.73
CA ASN A 207 -14.93 -4.85 12.80
C ASN A 207 -14.91 -3.51 13.54
N LEU A 208 -13.74 -2.89 13.75
CA LEU A 208 -13.64 -1.52 14.29
C LEU A 208 -14.32 -0.50 13.36
N VAL A 209 -14.15 -0.62 12.05
CA VAL A 209 -14.86 0.21 11.05
C VAL A 209 -16.38 0.01 11.16
N LYS A 210 -16.84 -1.25 11.25
CA LYS A 210 -18.27 -1.59 11.42
C LYS A 210 -18.83 -1.03 12.74
N LYS A 211 -18.11 -1.17 13.86
CA LYS A 211 -18.48 -0.61 15.17
C LYS A 211 -18.59 0.91 15.15
N SER A 212 -17.78 1.57 14.33
CA SER A 212 -17.85 3.02 14.07
C SER A 212 -19.01 3.42 13.14
N LYS A 213 -19.75 2.44 12.61
CA LYS A 213 -20.81 2.60 11.58
C LYS A 213 -20.29 3.27 10.31
N ALA A 214 -19.00 3.18 10.03
CA ALA A 214 -18.37 3.73 8.84
C ALA A 214 -18.37 2.71 7.70
N GLU A 215 -18.11 3.18 6.49
CA GLU A 215 -17.98 2.33 5.31
C GLU A 215 -16.53 1.84 5.19
N LEU A 216 -16.35 0.61 4.69
CA LEU A 216 -15.04 0.08 4.30
C LEU A 216 -14.82 0.33 2.80
N SER A 217 -13.81 1.12 2.45
CA SER A 217 -13.46 1.41 1.05
C SER A 217 -12.64 0.31 0.39
N GLY A 218 -11.87 -0.45 1.18
CA GLY A 218 -10.90 -1.42 0.70
C GLY A 218 -9.92 -1.89 1.77
N ILE A 219 -9.11 -2.87 1.39
CA ILE A 219 -7.89 -3.28 2.10
C ILE A 219 -6.72 -3.21 1.12
N PHE A 220 -5.60 -2.64 1.54
CA PHE A 220 -4.36 -2.57 0.79
C PHE A 220 -3.19 -3.11 1.61
N SER A 221 -2.41 -4.03 1.05
CA SER A 221 -1.23 -4.61 1.71
C SER A 221 -0.03 -4.75 0.77
N LEU A 222 1.19 -4.73 1.30
CA LEU A 222 2.39 -5.05 0.50
C LEU A 222 2.44 -6.55 0.22
N ILE A 223 2.20 -7.38 1.23
CA ILE A 223 2.44 -8.82 1.17
C ILE A 223 1.18 -9.57 1.60
N ALA A 224 0.88 -10.68 0.92
CA ALA A 224 -0.01 -11.72 1.44
C ALA A 224 0.68 -13.08 1.39
N VAL A 225 0.61 -13.80 2.50
CA VAL A 225 1.18 -15.13 2.66
C VAL A 225 0.04 -16.15 2.61
N GLY A 226 0.10 -17.04 1.62
CA GLY A 226 -0.94 -18.05 1.39
C GLY A 226 -2.29 -17.44 1.00
N GLU A 227 -3.35 -18.23 1.16
CA GLU A 227 -4.70 -17.87 0.72
C GLU A 227 -5.76 -18.03 1.83
N GLU A 228 -5.37 -18.47 3.03
CA GLU A 228 -6.29 -18.70 4.15
C GLU A 228 -7.02 -17.43 4.60
N TRP A 229 -6.33 -16.30 4.57
CA TRP A 229 -6.88 -15.00 4.93
C TRP A 229 -8.16 -14.65 4.16
N ARG A 230 -8.33 -15.16 2.93
CA ARG A 230 -9.56 -14.94 2.14
C ARG A 230 -10.79 -15.57 2.79
N LYS A 231 -10.63 -16.71 3.48
CA LYS A 231 -11.72 -17.38 4.20
C LYS A 231 -12.11 -16.60 5.46
N LYS A 232 -11.15 -15.90 6.08
CA LYS A 232 -11.36 -15.12 7.30
C LYS A 232 -12.01 -13.75 7.02
N LEU A 233 -11.66 -13.11 5.91
CA LEU A 233 -12.14 -11.78 5.57
C LEU A 233 -13.61 -11.81 5.11
N SER A 234 -14.51 -11.42 6.02
CA SER A 234 -15.92 -11.18 5.70
C SER A 234 -16.15 -9.69 5.38
N ILE A 235 -15.95 -9.35 4.11
CA ILE A 235 -16.08 -7.98 3.57
C ILE A 235 -17.17 -7.89 2.48
N PRO A 236 -17.77 -6.70 2.27
CA PRO A 236 -18.73 -6.49 1.19
C PRO A 236 -18.15 -6.84 -0.19
N ARG A 237 -18.98 -7.37 -1.12
CA ARG A 237 -18.54 -7.79 -2.47
C ARG A 237 -17.90 -6.68 -3.30
N ASN A 238 -18.25 -5.42 -3.04
CA ASN A 238 -17.72 -4.24 -3.71
C ASN A 238 -16.43 -3.67 -3.08
N CYS A 239 -15.94 -4.29 -2.00
CA CYS A 239 -14.74 -3.89 -1.29
C CYS A 239 -13.52 -4.67 -1.81
N PRO A 240 -12.57 -4.02 -2.50
CA PRO A 240 -11.39 -4.69 -3.04
C PRO A 240 -10.39 -5.02 -1.94
N VAL A 241 -9.66 -6.12 -2.13
CA VAL A 241 -8.46 -6.45 -1.35
C VAL A 241 -7.28 -6.49 -2.30
N GLU A 242 -6.42 -5.49 -2.18
CA GLU A 242 -5.33 -5.24 -3.09
C GLU A 242 -4.01 -5.56 -2.39
N VAL A 243 -3.21 -6.42 -3.02
CA VAL A 243 -1.94 -6.88 -2.47
C VAL A 243 -0.87 -6.78 -3.54
N ILE A 244 0.26 -6.15 -3.23
CA ILE A 244 1.35 -6.00 -4.20
C ILE A 244 2.04 -7.33 -4.52
N THR A 245 2.29 -8.17 -3.52
CA THR A 245 3.00 -9.44 -3.68
C THR A 245 2.30 -10.55 -2.92
N ARG A 246 2.07 -11.68 -3.59
CA ARG A 246 1.59 -12.91 -2.95
C ARG A 246 2.73 -13.91 -2.87
N VAL A 247 2.92 -14.50 -1.71
CA VAL A 247 3.92 -15.54 -1.47
C VAL A 247 3.23 -16.80 -0.95
N LYS A 248 3.68 -17.95 -1.43
CA LYS A 248 3.25 -19.23 -0.85
C LYS A 248 3.96 -19.40 0.48
N PRO A 249 3.28 -19.93 1.52
CA PRO A 249 3.99 -20.37 2.71
C PRO A 249 4.98 -21.47 2.32
N PRO A 250 6.13 -21.59 3.00
CA PRO A 250 7.02 -22.72 2.81
C PRO A 250 6.24 -24.02 3.05
N GLN A 251 6.49 -25.04 2.22
CA GLN A 251 5.96 -26.38 2.46
C GLN A 251 6.59 -26.87 3.76
N GLN A 252 5.76 -27.13 4.78
CA GLN A 252 6.19 -27.91 5.94
C GLN A 252 6.58 -29.30 5.40
N LYS A 253 7.85 -29.68 5.61
CA LYS A 253 8.31 -31.05 5.38
C LYS A 253 7.70 -31.99 6.42
#